data_AF-A0A822EKE0-F1
#
_entry.id   AF-A0A822EKE0-F1
#
_cell.length_a   1.000
_cell.length_b   1.000
_cell.length_c   1.000
_cell.angle_alpha   90.00
_cell.angle_beta   90.00
_cell.angle_gamma   90.00
#
_symmetry.space_group_name_H-M   'P 1'
#
loop_
_entity.id
_entity.type
_entity.pdbx_description
1 polymer ?
#
loop_
_entity_poly.entity_id
_entity_poly.type
_entity_poly.pdbx_seq_one_letter_code
_entity_poly.pdbx_strand_id
1 'polypeptide(L)'
;SPAHLIKLGFLQEEAVNSHYEINFLLRLALQKVAFLPFSYVMDKYRFLLFRNEIHREHELNSKWWALRIQHGGIMPAAPRNDEINFDAGAKYHIPSNVPYLRYFIAHILQFQFYRAMCRLQGVTKRLHMCDIYGNKDVGEKFKEMLSMGCSKSWSEILESLTGENKLESKAMLDYFQPLYNWLKMENLARGYPVGWM
;
A
#
# COMPACT_ATOMS: atom_id res chain seq x y z
N SER A 1 11.18 -11.90 -1.04
CA SER A 1 12.28 -10.93 -0.85
C SER A 1 13.47 -11.38 -1.69
N PRO A 2 14.50 -10.53 -1.92
CA PRO A 2 15.74 -10.97 -2.56
C PRO A 2 16.37 -12.17 -1.84
N ALA A 3 16.36 -12.17 -0.50
CA ALA A 3 16.82 -13.31 0.31
C ALA A 3 16.10 -14.62 -0.02
N HIS A 4 14.79 -14.59 -0.24
CA HIS A 4 14.04 -15.79 -0.62
C HIS A 4 14.38 -16.28 -2.04
N LEU A 5 14.58 -15.37 -2.99
CA LEU A 5 14.98 -15.72 -4.35
C LEU A 5 16.37 -16.36 -4.40
N ILE A 6 17.29 -15.93 -3.52
CA ILE A 6 18.60 -16.56 -3.35
C ILE A 6 18.44 -18.00 -2.86
N LYS A 7 17.63 -18.23 -1.81
CA LYS A 7 17.36 -19.58 -1.30
C LYS A 7 16.79 -20.54 -2.35
N LEU A 8 15.97 -20.03 -3.28
CA LEU A 8 15.39 -20.82 -4.38
C LEU A 8 16.35 -21.02 -5.57
N GLY A 9 17.53 -20.38 -5.57
CA GLY A 9 18.46 -20.43 -6.70
C GLY A 9 18.06 -19.57 -7.90
N PHE A 10 17.10 -18.66 -7.74
CA PHE A 10 16.66 -17.74 -8.80
C PHE A 10 17.44 -16.42 -8.82
N LEU A 11 18.27 -16.16 -7.81
CA LEU A 11 19.10 -14.96 -7.71
C LEU A 11 20.46 -15.34 -7.08
N GLN A 12 21.55 -14.92 -7.69
CA GLN A 12 22.89 -15.08 -7.10
C GLN A 12 23.09 -14.03 -5.99
N GLU A 13 23.71 -14.42 -4.88
CA GLU A 13 23.88 -13.54 -3.72
C GLU A 13 24.74 -12.32 -4.06
N GLU A 14 25.79 -12.51 -4.87
CA GLU A 14 26.71 -11.47 -5.32
C GLU A 14 26.04 -10.41 -6.19
N ALA A 15 24.88 -10.74 -6.79
CA ALA A 15 24.10 -9.79 -7.58
C ALA A 15 23.35 -8.77 -6.71
N VAL A 16 23.19 -9.03 -5.40
CA VAL A 16 22.44 -8.15 -4.49
C VAL A 16 23.33 -7.03 -3.95
N ASN A 17 23.57 -6.04 -4.81
CA ASN A 17 24.20 -4.78 -4.46
C ASN A 17 23.17 -3.66 -4.20
N SER A 18 23.66 -2.45 -3.90
CA SER A 18 22.82 -1.28 -3.62
C SER A 18 21.88 -0.92 -4.78
N HIS A 19 22.35 -1.00 -6.03
CA HIS A 19 21.50 -0.74 -7.21
C HIS A 19 20.38 -1.78 -7.33
N TYR A 20 20.67 -3.05 -7.07
CA TYR A 20 19.65 -4.10 -7.06
C TYR A 20 18.59 -3.82 -6.00
N GLU A 21 18.98 -3.44 -4.78
CA GLU A 21 18.03 -3.10 -3.71
C GLU A 21 17.12 -1.92 -4.08
N ILE A 22 17.68 -0.86 -4.68
CA ILE A 22 16.88 0.28 -5.15
C ILE A 22 15.91 -0.16 -6.25
N ASN A 23 16.36 -0.94 -7.23
CA ASN A 23 15.49 -1.47 -8.29
C ASN A 23 14.35 -2.35 -7.73
N PHE A 24 14.68 -3.22 -6.76
CA PHE A 24 13.71 -4.06 -6.07
C PHE A 24 12.67 -3.20 -5.32
N LEU A 25 13.13 -2.24 -4.53
CA LEU A 25 12.27 -1.34 -3.77
C LEU A 25 11.40 -0.49 -4.69
N LEU A 26 11.94 0.05 -5.79
CA LEU A 26 11.20 0.86 -6.76
C LEU A 26 10.08 0.03 -7.40
N ARG A 27 10.39 -1.18 -7.86
CA ARG A 27 9.38 -2.11 -8.41
C ARG A 27 8.26 -2.38 -7.40
N LEU A 28 8.61 -2.59 -6.13
CA LEU A 28 7.60 -2.83 -5.09
C LEU A 28 6.81 -1.56 -4.76
N ALA A 29 7.44 -0.38 -4.75
CA ALA A 29 6.78 0.90 -4.50
C ALA A 29 5.76 1.23 -5.59
N LEU A 30 6.04 0.92 -6.85
CA LEU A 30 5.08 1.04 -7.95
C LEU A 30 3.80 0.21 -7.73
N GLN A 31 3.89 -0.88 -6.95
CA GLN A 31 2.73 -1.71 -6.61
C GLN A 31 2.08 -1.29 -5.30
N LYS A 32 2.87 -0.93 -4.29
CA LYS A 32 2.40 -0.71 -2.91
C LYS A 32 2.13 0.75 -2.58
N VAL A 33 3.06 1.64 -2.93
CA VAL A 33 2.97 3.07 -2.62
C VAL A 33 2.04 3.75 -3.62
N ALA A 34 2.22 3.51 -4.92
CA ALA A 34 1.39 4.13 -5.97
C ALA A 34 -0.10 3.71 -5.91
N PHE A 35 -0.40 2.58 -5.27
CA PHE A 35 -1.76 2.10 -5.06
C PHE A 35 -2.51 2.84 -3.94
N LEU A 36 -1.81 3.39 -2.94
CA LEU A 36 -2.44 4.01 -1.77
C LEU A 36 -3.41 5.13 -2.15
N PRO A 37 -3.05 6.13 -2.96
CA PRO A 37 -3.97 7.20 -3.30
C PRO A 37 -5.19 6.71 -4.07
N PHE A 38 -5.00 5.78 -5.01
CA PHE A 38 -6.10 5.18 -5.75
C PHE A 38 -7.08 4.47 -4.81
N SER A 39 -6.58 3.64 -3.90
CA SER A 39 -7.43 2.90 -2.97
C SER A 39 -8.17 3.78 -1.97
N TYR A 40 -7.56 4.90 -1.56
CA TYR A 40 -8.21 5.90 -0.71
C TYR A 40 -9.35 6.63 -1.46
N VAL A 41 -9.09 7.06 -2.70
CA VAL A 41 -10.09 7.76 -3.53
C VAL A 41 -11.33 6.92 -3.78
N MET A 42 -11.18 5.60 -3.98
CA MET A 42 -12.30 4.70 -4.26
C MET A 42 -13.44 4.80 -3.22
N ASP A 43 -13.13 4.59 -1.94
CA ASP A 43 -14.15 4.65 -0.90
C ASP A 43 -14.43 6.09 -0.44
N LYS A 44 -13.48 7.03 -0.58
CA LYS A 44 -13.77 8.46 -0.38
C LYS A 44 -14.87 8.94 -1.34
N TYR A 45 -14.76 8.61 -2.62
CA TYR A 45 -15.78 8.90 -3.63
C TYR A 45 -17.13 8.29 -3.25
N ARG A 46 -17.15 7.00 -2.88
CA ARG A 46 -18.40 6.32 -2.47
C ARG A 46 -19.02 6.92 -1.21
N PHE A 47 -18.21 7.31 -0.22
CA PHE A 47 -18.72 7.94 0.98
C PHE A 47 -19.37 9.29 0.69
N LEU A 48 -18.75 10.11 -0.16
CA LEU A 48 -19.37 11.36 -0.61
C LEU A 48 -20.69 11.10 -1.35
N LEU A 49 -20.70 10.10 -2.24
CA LEU A 49 -21.91 9.70 -2.97
C LEU A 49 -23.03 9.22 -2.03
N PHE A 50 -22.70 8.39 -1.04
CA PHE A 50 -23.67 7.86 -0.07
C PHE A 50 -24.15 8.91 0.94
N ARG A 51 -23.38 9.97 1.18
CA ARG A 51 -23.78 11.12 2.00
C ARG A 51 -24.54 12.19 1.21
N ASN A 52 -24.80 11.96 -0.07
CA ASN A 52 -25.42 12.93 -0.99
C ASN A 52 -24.61 14.23 -1.15
N GLU A 53 -23.29 14.15 -1.01
CA GLU A 53 -22.34 15.25 -1.27
C GLU A 53 -21.88 15.27 -2.75
N ILE A 54 -22.45 14.41 -3.59
CA ILE A 54 -22.26 14.37 -5.05
C ILE A 54 -23.65 14.40 -5.69
N HIS A 55 -23.92 15.43 -6.49
CA HIS A 55 -25.15 15.54 -7.26
C HIS A 55 -25.14 14.53 -8.41
N ARG A 56 -25.92 13.46 -8.28
CA ARG A 56 -25.89 12.31 -9.20
C ARG A 56 -26.22 12.66 -10.65
N GLU A 57 -26.96 13.75 -10.86
CA GLU A 57 -27.39 14.19 -12.18
C GLU A 57 -26.26 14.84 -12.99
N HIS A 58 -25.23 15.40 -12.33
CA HIS A 58 -24.23 16.22 -13.01
C HIS A 58 -22.81 16.21 -12.40
N GLU A 59 -22.52 15.40 -11.38
CA GLU A 59 -21.20 15.42 -10.70
C GLU A 59 -20.52 14.04 -10.51
N LEU A 60 -21.13 12.94 -11.00
CA LEU A 60 -20.59 11.60 -10.75
C LEU A 60 -19.16 11.43 -11.28
N ASN A 61 -18.88 11.93 -12.47
CA ASN A 61 -17.61 11.76 -13.15
C ASN A 61 -16.64 12.90 -12.85
N SER A 62 -17.09 14.15 -12.83
CA SER A 62 -16.25 15.29 -12.48
C SER A 62 -15.71 15.17 -11.05
N LYS A 63 -16.54 14.77 -10.07
CA LYS A 63 -16.07 14.55 -8.69
C LYS A 63 -15.08 13.40 -8.60
N TRP A 64 -15.31 12.33 -9.35
CA TRP A 64 -14.37 11.21 -9.45
C TRP A 64 -13.00 11.68 -9.93
N TRP A 65 -12.93 12.44 -11.03
CA TRP A 65 -11.67 12.96 -11.56
C TRP A 65 -11.03 14.02 -10.66
N ALA A 66 -11.81 14.88 -10.01
CA ALA A 66 -11.30 15.84 -9.04
C ALA A 66 -10.55 15.13 -7.89
N LEU A 67 -11.10 14.02 -7.37
CA LEU A 67 -10.43 13.22 -6.35
C LEU A 67 -9.19 12.48 -6.90
N ARG A 68 -9.25 11.96 -8.13
CA ARG A 68 -8.11 11.29 -8.78
C ARG A 68 -6.93 12.24 -9.01
N ILE A 69 -7.20 13.48 -9.38
CA ILE A 69 -6.19 14.55 -9.47
C ILE A 69 -5.68 14.89 -8.07
N GLN A 70 -6.57 15.26 -7.15
CA GLN A 70 -6.18 15.74 -5.82
C GLN A 70 -5.29 14.75 -5.06
N HIS A 71 -5.61 13.45 -5.10
CA HIS A 71 -4.88 12.46 -4.31
C HIS A 71 -3.81 11.72 -5.13
N GLY A 72 -4.04 11.52 -6.43
CA GLY A 72 -3.20 10.66 -7.27
C GLY A 72 -2.42 11.37 -8.37
N GLY A 73 -2.65 12.65 -8.63
CA GLY A 73 -1.90 13.43 -9.63
C GLY A 73 -2.11 12.97 -11.06
N ILE A 74 -3.29 12.40 -11.35
CA ILE A 74 -3.63 11.88 -12.68
C ILE A 74 -4.91 12.49 -13.19
N MET A 75 -4.91 12.78 -14.48
CA MET A 75 -6.03 13.39 -15.21
C MET A 75 -6.51 12.46 -16.33
N PRO A 76 -7.75 12.62 -16.81
CA PRO A 76 -8.22 11.85 -17.96
C PRO A 76 -7.45 12.24 -19.22
N ALA A 77 -7.09 11.25 -20.04
CA ALA A 77 -6.36 11.49 -21.30
C ALA A 77 -7.23 12.12 -22.40
N ALA A 78 -8.56 12.06 -22.26
CA ALA A 78 -9.53 12.68 -23.17
C ALA A 78 -10.60 13.39 -22.33
N PRO A 79 -11.22 14.47 -22.86
CA PRO A 79 -12.30 15.16 -22.18
C PRO A 79 -13.42 14.20 -21.76
N ARG A 80 -14.01 14.47 -20.60
CA ARG A 80 -15.12 13.69 -20.03
C ARG A 80 -16.31 14.59 -19.76
N ASN A 81 -17.51 14.04 -19.91
CA ASN A 81 -18.77 14.71 -19.63
C ASN A 81 -19.59 13.88 -18.64
N ASP A 82 -20.13 14.52 -17.60
CA ASP A 82 -20.97 13.90 -16.57
C ASP A 82 -22.26 13.28 -17.14
N GLU A 83 -22.80 13.80 -18.25
CA GLU A 83 -24.05 13.29 -18.84
C GLU A 83 -23.90 11.88 -19.46
N ILE A 84 -22.71 11.53 -19.94
CA ILE A 84 -22.46 10.30 -20.71
C ILE A 84 -21.36 9.41 -20.12
N ASN A 85 -20.60 9.89 -19.15
CA ASN A 85 -19.49 9.15 -18.58
C ASN A 85 -19.73 8.82 -17.10
N PHE A 86 -19.37 7.59 -16.75
CA PHE A 86 -19.30 7.14 -15.36
C PHE A 86 -18.05 6.27 -15.18
N ASP A 87 -16.87 6.90 -15.19
CA ASP A 87 -15.58 6.21 -15.19
C ASP A 87 -15.33 5.43 -13.89
N ALA A 88 -15.90 5.88 -12.76
CA ALA A 88 -15.89 5.09 -11.53
C ALA A 88 -16.59 3.73 -11.73
N GLY A 89 -17.67 3.68 -12.50
CA GLY A 89 -18.40 2.46 -12.83
C GLY A 89 -17.58 1.43 -13.62
N ALA A 90 -16.53 1.86 -14.32
CA ALA A 90 -15.62 0.96 -15.04
C ALA A 90 -14.68 0.19 -14.09
N LYS A 91 -14.66 0.50 -12.78
CA LYS A 91 -13.89 -0.26 -11.79
C LYS A 91 -14.80 -1.25 -11.06
N TYR A 92 -14.63 -2.55 -11.33
CA TYR A 92 -15.35 -3.71 -10.75
C TYR A 92 -16.01 -3.49 -9.37
N HIS A 93 -15.25 -3.03 -8.38
CA HIS A 93 -15.74 -2.87 -7.01
C HIS A 93 -16.89 -1.87 -6.84
N ILE A 94 -17.02 -0.90 -7.76
CA ILE A 94 -18.13 0.06 -7.78
C ILE A 94 -19.45 -0.63 -8.15
N PRO A 95 -19.62 -1.22 -9.37
CA PRO A 95 -20.87 -1.91 -9.72
C PRO A 95 -21.12 -3.18 -8.90
N SER A 96 -20.07 -3.89 -8.46
CA SER A 96 -20.22 -5.08 -7.61
C SER A 96 -20.43 -4.76 -6.12
N ASN A 97 -20.52 -3.48 -5.75
CA ASN A 97 -20.75 -3.00 -4.39
C ASN A 97 -19.80 -3.62 -3.33
N VAL A 98 -18.51 -3.74 -3.65
CA VAL A 98 -17.50 -4.29 -2.73
C VAL A 98 -16.74 -3.14 -2.05
N PRO A 99 -16.79 -3.00 -0.70
CA PRO A 99 -15.99 -2.02 0.06
C PRO A 99 -14.50 -2.02 -0.31
N TYR A 100 -13.90 -0.86 -0.60
CA TYR A 100 -12.53 -0.74 -1.09
C TYR A 100 -11.50 -0.37 -0.01
N LEU A 101 -11.93 0.25 1.09
CA LEU A 101 -11.09 0.70 2.20
C LEU A 101 -10.27 -0.45 2.81
N ARG A 102 -10.78 -1.69 2.71
CA ARG A 102 -10.07 -2.92 3.09
C ARG A 102 -8.69 -3.01 2.43
N TYR A 103 -8.55 -2.57 1.17
CA TYR A 103 -7.28 -2.62 0.45
C TYR A 103 -6.31 -1.55 0.96
N PHE A 104 -6.78 -0.34 1.24
CA PHE A 104 -5.95 0.73 1.81
C PHE A 104 -5.39 0.30 3.18
N ILE A 105 -6.27 -0.19 4.07
CA ILE A 105 -5.89 -0.66 5.40
C ILE A 105 -4.92 -1.86 5.30
N ALA A 106 -5.20 -2.82 4.43
CA ALA A 106 -4.30 -3.96 4.21
C ALA A 106 -2.92 -3.55 3.65
N HIS A 107 -2.83 -2.44 2.90
CA HIS A 107 -1.54 -1.90 2.43
C HIS A 107 -0.69 -1.30 3.53
N ILE A 108 -1.29 -0.88 4.65
CA ILE A 108 -0.56 -0.41 5.82
C ILE A 108 -0.26 -1.60 6.76
N LEU A 109 -1.28 -2.39 7.11
CA LEU A 109 -1.16 -3.52 8.02
C LEU A 109 -0.15 -4.57 7.56
N GLN A 110 -0.05 -4.84 6.25
CA GLN A 110 0.91 -5.84 5.77
C GLN A 110 2.35 -5.51 6.17
N PHE A 111 2.72 -4.22 6.22
CA PHE A 111 4.06 -3.82 6.65
C PHE A 111 4.21 -3.87 8.18
N GLN A 112 3.15 -3.53 8.94
CA GLN A 112 3.18 -3.67 10.41
C GLN A 112 3.34 -5.14 10.82
N PHE A 113 2.55 -6.06 10.24
CA PHE A 113 2.69 -7.49 10.46
C PHE A 113 4.06 -7.99 10.04
N TYR A 114 4.52 -7.61 8.84
CA TYR A 114 5.81 -8.06 8.34
C TYR A 114 6.97 -7.56 9.22
N ARG A 115 6.97 -6.29 9.64
CA ARG A 115 7.96 -5.76 10.58
C ARG A 115 7.96 -6.50 11.91
N ALA A 116 6.79 -6.78 12.47
CA ALA A 116 6.68 -7.56 13.71
C ALA A 116 7.25 -8.97 13.56
N MET A 117 6.87 -9.68 12.50
CA MET A 117 7.37 -11.02 12.22
C MET A 117 8.88 -11.05 11.96
N CYS A 118 9.44 -10.03 11.29
CA CYS A 118 10.89 -9.90 11.12
C CYS A 118 11.62 -9.66 12.45
N ARG A 119 11.03 -8.85 13.35
CA ARG A 119 11.59 -8.60 14.70
C ARG A 119 11.64 -9.87 15.54
N LEU A 120 10.66 -10.78 15.42
CA LEU A 120 10.69 -12.08 16.10
C LEU A 120 11.92 -12.93 15.71
N GLN A 121 12.51 -12.66 14.54
CA GLN A 121 13.73 -13.32 14.06
C GLN A 121 15.01 -12.50 14.33
N GLY A 122 14.91 -11.42 15.11
CA GLY A 122 16.01 -10.50 15.38
C GLY A 122 16.31 -9.49 14.25
N VAL A 123 15.53 -9.47 13.17
CA VAL A 123 15.74 -8.55 12.03
C VAL A 123 15.03 -7.22 12.30
N THR A 124 15.80 -6.19 12.60
CA THR A 124 15.28 -4.83 12.90
C THR A 124 15.63 -3.78 11.86
N LYS A 125 16.58 -4.07 10.96
CA LYS A 125 17.06 -3.18 9.89
C LYS A 125 16.92 -3.87 8.54
N ARG A 126 16.97 -3.08 7.46
CA ARG A 126 16.94 -3.58 6.07
C ARG A 126 15.76 -4.54 5.86
N LEU A 127 14.56 -4.13 6.31
CA LEU A 127 13.37 -4.97 6.40
C LEU A 127 13.02 -5.65 5.06
N HIS A 128 13.28 -5.00 3.94
CA HIS A 128 13.07 -5.55 2.60
C HIS A 128 13.89 -6.81 2.27
N MET A 129 14.94 -7.08 3.05
CA MET A 129 15.75 -8.29 2.97
C MET A 129 15.31 -9.40 3.93
N CYS A 130 14.38 -9.12 4.84
CA CYS A 130 13.84 -10.14 5.72
C CYS A 130 13.20 -11.29 4.92
N ASP A 131 13.32 -12.50 5.44
CA ASP A 131 12.59 -13.66 4.94
C ASP A 131 12.10 -14.46 6.15
N ILE A 132 10.79 -14.67 6.23
CA ILE A 132 10.14 -15.41 7.33
C ILE A 132 10.00 -16.91 7.01
N TYR A 133 10.44 -17.33 5.82
CA TYR A 133 10.38 -18.72 5.39
C TYR A 133 11.12 -19.67 6.35
N GLY A 134 10.43 -20.74 6.74
CA GLY A 134 10.97 -21.80 7.59
C GLY A 134 10.94 -21.51 9.10
N ASN A 135 10.52 -20.32 9.52
CA ASN A 135 10.46 -19.96 10.93
C ASN A 135 9.14 -20.40 11.58
N LYS A 136 9.20 -21.46 12.38
CA LYS A 136 8.03 -22.02 13.07
C LYS A 136 7.50 -21.12 14.18
N ASP A 137 8.36 -20.40 14.89
CA ASP A 137 7.96 -19.51 15.99
C ASP A 137 7.16 -18.31 15.46
N VAL A 138 7.62 -17.73 14.35
CA VAL A 138 6.85 -16.71 13.60
C VAL A 138 5.51 -17.27 13.14
N GLY A 139 5.52 -18.50 12.60
CA GLY A 139 4.32 -19.19 12.15
C GLY A 139 3.29 -19.40 13.26
N GLU A 140 3.71 -19.85 14.44
CA GLU A 140 2.82 -20.07 15.58
C GLU A 140 2.24 -18.74 16.08
N LYS A 141 3.05 -17.69 16.22
CA LYS A 141 2.57 -16.35 16.58
C LYS A 141 1.55 -15.80 15.59
N PHE A 142 1.80 -15.97 14.30
CA PHE A 142 0.87 -15.52 13.27
C PHE A 142 -0.43 -16.34 13.29
N LYS A 143 -0.34 -17.65 13.51
CA LYS A 143 -1.49 -18.55 13.64
C LYS A 143 -2.32 -18.23 14.89
N GLU A 144 -1.70 -17.94 16.03
CA GLU A 144 -2.38 -17.46 17.24
C GLU A 144 -3.24 -16.22 16.91
N MET A 145 -2.64 -15.22 16.24
CA MET A 145 -3.37 -14.02 15.82
C MET A 145 -4.55 -14.35 14.90
N LEU A 146 -4.34 -15.16 13.86
CA LEU A 146 -5.38 -15.56 12.91
C LEU A 146 -6.51 -16.34 13.56
N SER A 147 -6.20 -17.19 14.56
CA SER A 147 -7.17 -18.05 15.23
C SER A 147 -8.24 -17.28 16.01
N MET A 148 -7.95 -16.02 16.39
CA MET A 148 -8.90 -15.17 17.08
C MET A 148 -10.07 -14.71 16.20
N GLY A 149 -9.91 -14.70 14.88
CA GLY A 149 -10.96 -14.29 13.94
C GLY A 149 -11.55 -12.91 14.29
N CYS A 150 -12.87 -12.87 14.55
CA CYS A 150 -13.58 -11.66 14.98
C CYS A 150 -14.02 -11.72 16.46
N SER A 151 -13.38 -12.57 17.29
CA SER A 151 -13.77 -12.75 18.70
C SER A 151 -13.34 -11.62 19.63
N LYS A 152 -12.37 -10.80 19.21
CA LYS A 152 -11.82 -9.66 19.96
C LYS A 152 -11.80 -8.41 19.09
N SER A 153 -11.55 -7.25 19.72
CA SER A 153 -11.34 -6.02 18.96
C SER A 153 -10.12 -6.17 18.03
N TRP A 154 -10.19 -5.58 16.83
CA TRP A 154 -9.08 -5.65 15.87
C TRP A 154 -7.78 -5.06 16.45
N SER A 155 -7.91 -4.08 17.36
CA SER A 155 -6.83 -3.44 18.08
C SER A 155 -6.07 -4.43 18.98
N GLU A 156 -6.79 -5.21 19.78
CA GLU A 156 -6.21 -6.27 20.61
C GLU A 156 -5.58 -7.38 19.77
N ILE A 157 -6.24 -7.74 18.66
CA ILE A 157 -5.71 -8.75 17.73
C ILE A 157 -4.39 -8.26 17.11
N LEU A 158 -4.33 -7.00 16.67
CA LEU A 158 -3.12 -6.38 16.13
C LEU A 158 -2.00 -6.37 17.17
N GLU A 159 -2.30 -6.01 18.41
CA GLU A 159 -1.34 -5.94 19.51
C GLU A 159 -0.74 -7.31 19.84
N SER A 160 -1.53 -8.39 19.75
CA SER A 160 -1.06 -9.75 20.04
C SER A 160 0.12 -10.21 19.16
N LEU A 161 0.20 -9.73 17.92
CA LEU A 161 1.28 -10.05 16.99
C LEU A 161 2.36 -8.97 16.98
N THR A 162 1.95 -7.70 17.01
CA THR A 162 2.84 -6.58 16.68
C THR A 162 3.37 -5.84 17.91
N GLY A 163 2.72 -5.99 19.06
CA GLY A 163 2.91 -5.12 20.23
C GLY A 163 2.39 -3.69 20.03
N GLU A 164 1.72 -3.42 18.91
CA GLU A 164 1.13 -2.12 18.56
C GLU A 164 -0.39 -2.28 18.47
N ASN A 165 -1.17 -1.31 18.96
CA ASN A 165 -2.64 -1.38 18.96
C ASN A 165 -3.30 -0.38 18.01
N LYS A 166 -2.50 0.29 17.17
CA LYS A 166 -2.97 1.28 16.20
C LYS A 166 -2.49 0.95 14.81
N LEU A 167 -3.30 1.35 13.83
CA LEU A 167 -2.90 1.37 12.43
C LEU A 167 -1.84 2.46 12.22
N GLU A 168 -0.62 2.07 11.87
CA GLU A 168 0.51 2.99 11.70
C GLU A 168 1.25 2.76 10.38
N SER A 169 1.57 3.85 9.68
CA SER A 169 2.35 3.80 8.43
C SER A 169 3.86 3.65 8.66
N LYS A 170 4.33 3.74 9.91
CA LYS A 170 5.77 3.74 10.24
C LYS A 170 6.50 2.52 9.66
N ALA A 171 5.91 1.33 9.76
CA ALA A 171 6.53 0.12 9.23
C ALA A 171 6.73 0.16 7.70
N MET A 172 5.79 0.76 6.97
CA MET A 172 5.88 0.94 5.53
C MET A 172 6.94 1.98 5.17
N LEU A 173 7.01 3.09 5.91
CA LEU A 173 8.03 4.12 5.73
C LEU A 173 9.44 3.56 6.00
N ASP A 174 9.61 2.82 7.11
CA ASP A 174 10.86 2.14 7.45
C ASP A 174 11.30 1.17 6.33
N TYR A 175 10.36 0.44 5.73
CA TYR A 175 10.62 -0.50 4.64
C TYR A 175 11.14 0.21 3.38
N PHE A 176 10.53 1.33 3.00
CA PHE A 176 10.89 2.08 1.79
C PHE A 176 11.92 3.19 2.00
N GLN A 177 12.45 3.35 3.22
CA GLN A 177 13.39 4.43 3.56
C GLN A 177 14.59 4.53 2.61
N PRO A 178 15.26 3.44 2.19
CA PRO A 178 16.38 3.53 1.25
C PRO A 178 15.96 4.12 -0.11
N LEU A 179 14.80 3.70 -0.62
CA LEU A 179 14.25 4.21 -1.86
C LEU A 179 13.82 5.67 -1.74
N TYR A 180 13.18 6.05 -0.62
CA TYR A 180 12.78 7.43 -0.38
C TYR A 180 14.00 8.38 -0.41
N ASN A 181 15.08 7.99 0.27
CA ASN A 181 16.32 8.76 0.27
C ASN A 181 16.90 8.90 -1.15
N TRP A 182 16.93 7.79 -1.90
CA TRP A 182 17.42 7.78 -3.27
C TRP A 182 16.57 8.68 -4.20
N LEU A 183 15.24 8.57 -4.15
CA LEU A 183 14.32 9.38 -4.96
C LEU A 183 14.45 10.87 -4.64
N LYS A 184 14.63 11.23 -3.37
CA LYS A 184 14.81 12.63 -2.96
C LYS A 184 16.09 13.23 -3.56
N MET A 185 17.18 12.48 -3.57
CA MET A 185 18.44 12.92 -4.17
C MET A 185 18.34 13.00 -5.70
N GLU A 186 17.76 11.98 -6.35
CA GLU A 186 17.63 11.95 -7.80
C GLU A 186 16.72 13.08 -8.31
N ASN A 187 15.56 13.30 -7.68
CA ASN A 187 14.67 14.40 -8.06
C ASN A 187 15.34 15.77 -7.89
N LEU A 188 16.09 15.97 -6.81
CA LEU A 188 16.85 17.21 -6.60
C LEU A 188 17.93 17.40 -7.67
N ALA A 189 18.72 16.37 -7.96
CA ALA A 189 19.78 16.41 -8.95
C ALA A 189 19.26 16.68 -10.37
N ARG A 190 18.04 16.21 -10.69
CA ARG A 190 17.38 16.42 -11.98
C ARG A 190 16.54 17.70 -12.05
N GLY A 191 16.33 18.39 -10.93
CA GLY A 191 15.45 19.55 -10.86
C GLY A 191 13.96 19.21 -11.08
N TYR A 192 13.54 17.98 -10.76
CA TYR A 192 12.13 17.60 -10.90
C TYR A 192 11.30 18.15 -9.73
N PRO A 193 10.21 18.89 -10.00
CA PRO A 193 9.31 19.37 -8.96
C PRO A 193 8.56 18.20 -8.31
N VAL A 194 8.25 18.34 -7.02
CA VAL A 194 7.46 17.35 -6.26
C VAL A 194 6.02 17.85 -6.13
N GLY A 195 5.09 17.03 -6.60
CA GLY A 195 3.67 17.37 -6.65
C GLY A 195 3.21 17.74 -8.06
N TRP A 196 1.97 18.17 -8.17
CA TRP A 196 1.33 18.60 -9.40
C TRP A 196 0.55 19.88 -9.12
N MET A 197 0.41 20.72 -10.15
CA MET A 197 -0.46 21.89 -10.16
C MET A 197 -1.87 21.49 -10.58
#